data_AF-A0A3S1AM75-F1
#
_entry.id   AF-A0A3S1AM75-F1
#
_cell.length_a   1.000
_cell.length_b   1.000
_cell.length_c   1.000
_cell.angle_alpha   90.00
_cell.angle_beta   90.00
_cell.angle_gamma   90.00
#
_symmetry.space_group_name_H-M   'P 1'
#
loop_
_entity.id
_entity.type
_entity.pdbx_description
1 polymer ?
#
loop_
_entity_poly.entity_id
_entity_poly.type
_entity_poly.pdbx_seq_one_letter_code
_entity_poly.pdbx_strand_id
1 'polypeptide(L)'
;MDVMSTGVIAYYVLIASRDGLFTPIVSKVKNVAYADPVPQAVILTAIVIGLSIQALMLVGVMKLARDNPTLESNEIEKSNTP
;
A
#
# COMPACT_ATOMS: atom_id res chain seq x y z
N MET A 1 -4.69 -3.10 7.13
CA MET A 1 -3.58 -2.30 6.56
C MET A 1 -3.83 -1.94 5.08
N ASP A 2 -4.38 -2.85 4.28
CA ASP A 2 -4.65 -2.64 2.85
C ASP A 2 -5.43 -1.35 2.52
N VAL A 3 -6.64 -1.21 3.07
CA VAL A 3 -7.52 -0.05 2.81
C VAL A 3 -6.85 1.29 3.13
N MET A 4 -6.05 1.35 4.20
CA MET A 4 -5.31 2.56 4.56
C MET A 4 -4.25 2.91 3.50
N SER A 5 -3.50 1.91 3.02
CA SER A 5 -2.50 2.09 1.95
C SER A 5 -3.15 2.60 0.67
N THR A 6 -4.25 1.98 0.25
CA THR A 6 -5.02 2.42 -0.94
C THR A 6 -5.55 3.84 -0.78
N GLY A 7 -6.00 4.23 0.41
CA GLY A 7 -6.43 5.59 0.71
C GLY A 7 -5.30 6.62 0.56
N VAL A 8 -4.11 6.33 1.06
CA VAL A 8 -2.93 7.20 0.90
C VAL A 8 -2.53 7.32 -0.57
N ILE A 9 -2.54 6.21 -1.32
CA ILE A 9 -2.24 6.21 -2.75
C ILE A 9 -3.26 7.07 -3.52
N ALA A 10 -4.56 6.91 -3.23
CA ALA A 10 -5.61 7.71 -3.86
C ALA A 10 -5.43 9.21 -3.61
N TYR A 11 -5.00 9.59 -2.40
CA TYR A 11 -4.69 10.98 -2.08
C TYR A 11 -3.48 11.50 -2.88
N TYR A 12 -2.43 10.70 -3.05
CA TYR A 12 -1.30 11.07 -3.91
C TYR A 12 -1.70 11.25 -5.38
N VAL A 13 -2.58 10.40 -5.90
CA VAL A 13 -3.13 10.54 -7.26
C VAL A 13 -3.93 11.84 -7.41
N LEU A 14 -4.72 12.20 -6.40
CA LEU A 14 -5.45 13.47 -6.39
C LEU A 14 -4.51 14.68 -6.43
N ILE A 15 -3.39 14.64 -5.71
CA ILE A 15 -2.39 15.72 -5.72
C ILE A 15 -1.70 15.80 -7.10
N ALA A 16 -1.29 14.66 -7.65
CA ALA A 16 -0.58 14.59 -8.92
C ALA A 16 -1.41 15.06 -10.13
N SER A 17 -2.75 14.94 -10.03
CA SER A 17 -3.68 15.31 -11.10
C SER A 17 -4.07 16.80 -11.13
N ARG A 18 -3.53 17.62 -10.22
CA ARG A 18 -3.86 19.07 -10.16
C ARG A 18 -3.31 19.87 -11.34
N ASP A 19 -2.07 19.60 -11.74
CA ASP A 19 -1.39 20.37 -12.79
C ASP A 19 -1.63 19.81 -14.20
N GLY A 20 -2.07 18.55 -14.30
CA GLY A 20 -2.35 17.88 -15.55
C GLY A 20 -2.91 16.48 -15.33
N LEU A 21 -3.61 15.95 -16.33
CA LEU A 21 -4.25 14.63 -16.28
C LEU A 21 -3.56 13.61 -17.21
N PHE A 22 -2.67 14.04 -18.10
CA PHE A 22 -1.97 13.14 -18.99
C PHE A 22 -0.84 12.42 -18.28
N THR A 23 -0.65 11.13 -18.58
CA THR A 23 0.45 10.34 -18.05
C THR A 23 1.79 10.93 -18.52
N PRO A 24 2.80 11.09 -17.63
CA PRO A 24 4.09 11.72 -17.92
C PRO A 24 4.99 10.80 -18.73
N ILE A 25 4.51 10.41 -19.91
CA ILE A 25 5.19 9.59 -20.88
C ILE A 25 5.35 10.45 -22.13
N VAL A 26 6.60 10.69 -22.53
CA VAL A 26 6.92 11.53 -23.69
C VAL A 26 6.27 10.93 -24.93
N SER A 27 5.43 11.73 -25.59
CA SER A 27 4.63 11.35 -26.75
C SER A 27 4.92 12.30 -27.91
N LYS A 28 4.63 11.88 -29.15
CA LYS A 28 4.71 12.75 -30.34
C LYS A 28 3.63 13.85 -30.36
N VAL A 29 2.66 13.79 -29.45
CA VAL A 29 1.59 14.79 -29.31
C VAL A 29 2.17 16.04 -28.62
N LYS A 30 2.18 17.16 -29.33
CA LYS A 30 2.58 18.47 -28.78
C LYS A 30 1.41 19.08 -27.98
N ASN A 31 1.73 19.76 -26.88
CA ASN A 31 0.79 20.49 -25.99
C ASN A 31 -0.22 19.65 -25.20
N VAL A 32 0.25 18.72 -24.35
CA VAL A 32 -0.60 18.07 -23.33
C VAL A 32 -0.12 18.42 -21.92
N ALA A 33 -1.06 18.70 -21.02
CA ALA A 33 -0.79 18.96 -19.62
C ALA A 33 -0.54 17.64 -18.88
N TYR A 34 0.74 17.35 -18.62
CA TYR A 34 1.19 16.17 -17.92
C TYR A 34 0.95 16.28 -16.41
N ALA A 35 0.53 15.17 -15.79
CA ALA A 35 0.50 15.02 -14.35
C ALA A 35 1.92 15.05 -13.77
N ASP A 36 2.06 15.44 -12.51
CA ASP A 36 3.37 15.47 -11.83
C ASP A 36 3.98 14.05 -11.80
N PRO A 37 5.19 13.85 -12.37
CA PRO A 37 5.86 12.55 -12.36
C PRO A 37 6.41 12.15 -10.98
N VAL A 38 6.64 13.11 -10.07
CA VAL A 38 7.26 12.84 -8.76
C VAL A 38 6.36 11.97 -7.88
N PRO A 39 5.06 12.30 -7.66
CA PRO A 39 4.14 11.44 -6.92
C PRO A 39 3.99 10.03 -7.52
N GLN A 40 4.11 9.88 -8.84
CA GLN A 40 3.91 8.59 -9.51
C GLN A 40 5.01 7.58 -9.18
N ALA A 41 6.27 8.03 -9.14
CA ALA A 41 7.39 7.20 -8.70
C ALA A 41 7.26 6.77 -7.23
N VAL A 42 6.80 7.70 -6.37
CA VAL A 42 6.54 7.42 -4.95
C VAL A 42 5.42 6.40 -4.78
N ILE A 43 4.30 6.55 -5.50
CA ILE A 43 3.18 5.58 -5.48
C ILE A 43 3.65 4.18 -5.86
N LEU A 44 4.41 4.03 -6.95
CA LEU A 44 4.89 2.72 -7.40
C LEU A 44 5.75 2.03 -6.34
N THR A 45 6.62 2.80 -5.68
CA THR A 45 7.46 2.29 -4.58
C THR A 45 6.61 1.90 -3.37
N ALA A 46 5.63 2.72 -3.01
CA ALA A 46 4.73 2.46 -1.88
C ALA A 46 3.89 1.19 -2.08
N ILE A 47 3.42 0.92 -3.31
CA ILE A 47 2.65 -0.29 -3.64
C ILE A 47 3.49 -1.55 -3.38
N VAL A 48 4.73 -1.57 -3.86
CA VAL A 48 5.62 -2.74 -3.71
C VAL A 48 5.95 -2.99 -2.24
N ILE A 49 6.22 -1.92 -1.47
CA ILE A 49 6.46 -2.02 -0.02
C ILE A 49 5.20 -2.53 0.70
N GLY A 50 4.04 -1.97 0.38
CA GLY A 50 2.76 -2.36 0.97
C GLY A 50 2.46 -3.84 0.76
N LEU A 51 2.61 -4.33 -0.48
CA LEU A 51 2.43 -5.74 -0.81
C LEU A 51 3.41 -6.64 -0.06
N SER A 52 4.68 -6.22 0.06
CA SER A 52 5.71 -6.99 0.77
C SER A 52 5.39 -7.15 2.25
N ILE A 53 4.94 -6.08 2.91
CA ILE A 53 4.54 -6.12 4.33
C ILE A 53 3.27 -6.96 4.52
N GLN A 54 2.29 -6.85 3.61
CA GLN A 54 1.09 -7.69 3.63
C GLN A 54 1.41 -9.18 3.54
N ALA A 55 2.32 -9.56 2.63
CA ALA A 55 2.76 -10.94 2.49
C ALA A 55 3.44 -11.45 3.78
N LEU A 56 4.32 -10.65 4.38
CA LEU A 56 4.99 -10.99 5.64
C LEU A 56 3.98 -11.16 6.78
N MET A 57 3.03 -10.22 6.93
CA MET A 57 1.99 -10.30 7.94
C MET A 57 1.12 -11.54 7.74
N LEU A 58 0.75 -11.88 6.51
CA LEU A 58 -0.06 -13.05 6.22
C LEU A 58 0.66 -14.33 6.63
N VAL A 59 1.95 -14.48 6.28
CA VAL A 59 2.76 -15.62 6.73
C VAL A 59 2.86 -15.67 8.25
N GLY A 60 3.02 -14.53 8.91
CA GLY A 60 3.01 -14.42 10.37
C GLY A 60 1.70 -14.92 10.98
N VAL A 61 0.57 -14.48 10.45
CA VAL A 61 -0.77 -14.90 10.91
C VAL A 61 -1.00 -16.39 10.62
N MET A 62 -0.57 -16.91 9.47
CA MET A 62 -0.67 -18.34 9.15
C MET A 62 0.12 -19.20 10.14
N LYS A 63 1.32 -18.75 10.53
CA LYS A 63 2.12 -19.43 11.56
C LYS A 63 1.43 -19.36 12.92
N LEU A 64 0.94 -18.18 13.31
CA LEU A 64 0.23 -18.00 14.58
C LEU A 64 -1.03 -18.88 14.67
N ALA A 65 -1.79 -18.99 13.58
CA ALA A 65 -2.98 -19.84 13.47
C ALA A 65 -2.67 -21.34 13.55
N ARG A 66 -1.46 -21.75 13.19
CA ARG A 66 -1.03 -23.15 13.30
C ARG A 66 -0.69 -23.51 14.74
N ASP A 67 -0.10 -22.57 15.47
CA ASP A 67 0.42 -22.81 16.82
C ASP A 67 -0.62 -22.49 17.92
N ASN A 68 -1.68 -21.74 17.59
CA ASN A 68 -2.73 -21.33 18.54
C ASN A 68 -4.12 -21.78 18.06
N PRO A 69 -4.99 -22.26 18.97
CA PRO A 69 -6.34 -22.70 18.62
C PRO A 69 -7.28 -21.55 18.23
N THR A 70 -6.91 -20.31 18.55
CA THR A 70 -7.65 -19.09 18.23
C THR A 70 -6.71 -17.99 17.74
N LEU A 71 -7.22 -17.08 16.93
CA LEU A 71 -6.54 -15.86 16.47
C LEU A 71 -6.96 -14.61 17.27
N GLU A 72 -7.74 -14.78 18.34
CA GLU A 72 -8.12 -13.70 19.25
C GLU A 72 -6.90 -13.23 20.05
N SER A 73 -6.46 -12.00 19.82
CA SER A 73 -5.22 -11.46 20.42
C SER A 73 -5.25 -11.49 21.95
N ASN A 74 -6.39 -11.13 22.56
CA ASN A 74 -6.56 -11.14 24.01
C ASN A 74 -6.39 -12.54 24.64
N GLU A 75 -6.77 -13.60 23.93
CA GLU A 75 -6.67 -14.97 24.43
C GLU A 75 -5.25 -15.51 24.28
N ILE A 76 -4.57 -15.17 23.17
CA ILE A 76 -3.16 -15.50 22.95
C ILE A 76 -2.28 -14.84 24.02
N GLU A 77 -2.53 -13.58 24.36
CA GLU A 77 -1.77 -12.86 25.40
C GLU A 77 -1.91 -13.52 26.77
N LYS A 78 -3.15 -13.84 27.21
CA LYS A 78 -3.41 -14.51 28.50
C LYS A 78 -2.71 -15.87 28.61
N SER A 79 -2.68 -16.64 27.51
CA SER A 79 -2.03 -17.95 27.46
C SER A 79 -0.50 -17.88 27.53
N ASN A 80 0.10 -16.72 27.27
CA ASN A 80 1.55 -16.53 27.18
C ASN A 80 2.11 -15.54 28.23
N THR A 81 1.26 -14.97 29.08
CA THR A 81 1.69 -14.25 30.30
C THR A 81 2.16 -15.23 31.39
N PRO A 82 3.27 -14.95 32.09
CA PRO A 82 3.76 -15.76 33.21
C PRO A 82 2.85 -15.69 34.45
#